data_AF-A0A4Q2YN33-F1
#
_entry.id   AF-A0A4Q2YN33-F1
#
_cell.length_a   1.000
_cell.length_b   1.000
_cell.length_c   1.000
_cell.angle_alpha   90.00
_cell.angle_beta   90.00
_cell.angle_gamma   90.00
#
_symmetry.space_group_name_H-M   'P 1'
#
loop_
_entity.id
_entity.type
_entity.pdbx_description
1 polymer ?
#
loop_
_entity_poly.entity_id
_entity_poly.type
_entity_poly.pdbx_seq_one_letter_code
_entity_poly.pdbx_strand_id
1 'polypeptide(L)'
;MTKKMWKPTGLALAAIAATAAVAFAVPSAMAQRDPAYAAARSAGQIGEQPDGYLGFATTPTPAIRALVQDLNIKRKAAYTASAQST
;
A
#
# COMPACT_ATOMS: atom_id res chain seq x y z
N MET A 1 53.97 -12.55 18.68
CA MET A 1 52.79 -11.72 18.36
C MET A 1 52.11 -12.28 17.11
N THR A 2 50.79 -12.38 17.18
CA THR A 2 49.78 -12.87 16.21
C THR A 2 49.88 -12.17 14.83
N LYS A 3 49.40 -12.71 13.70
CA LYS A 3 47.97 -12.96 13.41
C LYS A 3 47.76 -13.99 12.29
N LYS A 4 46.83 -14.90 12.59
CA LYS A 4 46.15 -15.88 11.74
C LYS A 4 45.47 -15.19 10.56
N MET A 5 45.88 -15.56 9.34
CA MET A 5 45.29 -15.06 8.09
C MET A 5 44.08 -15.94 7.72
N TRP A 6 42.87 -15.46 8.01
CA TRP A 6 41.62 -16.15 7.67
C TRP A 6 41.05 -15.56 6.38
N LYS A 7 40.99 -16.35 5.30
CA LYS A 7 40.29 -15.99 4.06
C LYS A 7 38.77 -16.06 4.30
N PRO A 8 37.99 -14.99 4.10
CA PRO A 8 36.53 -15.06 4.21
C PRO A 8 35.95 -15.81 3.01
N THR A 9 35.62 -17.08 3.25
CA THR A 9 34.86 -17.98 2.38
C THR A 9 33.42 -17.50 2.23
N GLY A 10 33.01 -17.18 0.99
CA GLY A 10 31.77 -17.61 0.32
C GLY A 10 30.39 -17.27 0.90
N LEU A 11 30.26 -16.75 2.13
CA LEU A 11 28.97 -16.62 2.81
C LEU A 11 28.26 -15.27 2.58
N ALA A 12 28.97 -14.26 2.06
CA ALA A 12 28.42 -12.92 1.87
C ALA A 12 27.51 -12.77 0.64
N LEU A 13 27.56 -13.72 -0.32
CA LEU A 13 26.77 -13.65 -1.56
C LEU A 13 25.39 -14.34 -1.47
N ALA A 14 25.18 -15.22 -0.49
CA ALA A 14 23.92 -15.96 -0.34
C ALA A 14 22.82 -15.15 0.38
N ALA A 15 23.18 -14.09 1.11
CA ALA A 15 22.22 -13.26 1.85
C ALA A 15 21.44 -12.27 0.97
N ILE A 16 21.86 -12.05 -0.28
CA ILE A 16 21.24 -11.08 -1.20
C ILE A 16 20.10 -11.73 -2.03
N ALA A 17 20.09 -13.06 -2.16
CA ALA A 17 19.08 -13.77 -2.96
C ALA A 17 17.77 -14.06 -2.19
N ALA A 18 17.78 -14.04 -0.85
CA ALA A 18 16.61 -14.39 -0.04
C ALA A 18 15.62 -13.23 0.17
N THR A 19 16.03 -11.98 -0.04
CA THR A 19 15.17 -10.79 0.13
C THR A 19 14.37 -10.40 -1.12
N ALA A 20 14.66 -10.99 -2.28
CA ALA A 20 13.93 -10.70 -3.52
C ALA A 20 12.61 -11.50 -3.65
N ALA A 21 12.44 -12.59 -2.90
CA ALA A 21 11.28 -13.48 -3.04
C ALA A 21 10.05 -13.05 -2.21
N VAL A 22 10.21 -12.17 -1.22
CA VAL A 22 9.10 -11.76 -0.34
C VAL A 22 8.31 -10.57 -0.91
N ALA A 23 8.83 -9.88 -1.93
CA ALA A 23 8.19 -8.70 -2.51
C ALA A 23 7.00 -8.99 -3.45
N PHE A 24 6.78 -10.25 -3.85
CA PHE A 24 5.74 -10.62 -4.84
C PHE A 24 4.46 -11.21 -4.24
N ALA A 25 4.39 -11.36 -2.91
CA ALA A 25 3.21 -11.89 -2.24
C ALA A 25 2.41 -10.81 -1.50
N VAL A 26 2.46 -9.55 -1.95
CA VAL A 26 1.33 -8.66 -1.69
C VAL A 26 0.26 -9.12 -2.68
N PRO A 27 -0.84 -9.76 -2.26
CA PRO A 27 -1.97 -9.88 -3.16
C PRO A 27 -2.34 -8.44 -3.47
N SER A 28 -1.95 -7.95 -4.65
CA SER A 28 -2.64 -6.85 -5.28
C SER A 28 -4.02 -7.42 -5.55
N ALA A 29 -4.87 -7.43 -4.51
CA ALA A 29 -6.28 -7.60 -4.65
C ALA A 29 -6.62 -6.59 -5.75
N MET A 30 -6.86 -7.10 -6.95
CA MET A 30 -7.58 -6.40 -7.99
C MET A 30 -9.00 -6.27 -7.44
N ALA A 31 -9.13 -5.55 -6.33
CA ALA A 31 -10.37 -5.12 -5.75
C ALA A 31 -10.99 -4.35 -6.88
N GLN A 32 -12.07 -4.92 -7.42
CA GLN A 32 -12.92 -4.31 -8.43
C GLN A 32 -13.11 -2.85 -8.03
N ARG A 33 -12.31 -1.96 -8.63
CA ARG A 33 -12.33 -0.55 -8.26
C ARG A 33 -13.66 -0.05 -8.76
N ASP A 34 -14.47 0.47 -7.83
CA ASP A 34 -15.78 1.00 -8.17
C ASP A 34 -15.63 1.92 -9.39
N PRO A 35 -16.38 1.70 -10.48
CA PRO A 35 -16.28 2.52 -11.68
C PRO A 35 -16.52 4.01 -11.37
N ALA A 36 -17.32 4.33 -10.35
CA ALA A 36 -17.52 5.71 -9.89
C ALA A 36 -16.25 6.30 -9.26
N TYR A 37 -15.47 5.50 -8.51
CA TYR A 37 -14.17 5.93 -8.01
C TYR A 37 -13.20 6.23 -9.15
N ALA A 38 -13.08 5.31 -10.12
CA ALA A 38 -12.17 5.49 -11.25
C ALA A 38 -12.53 6.75 -12.05
N ALA A 39 -13.82 6.96 -12.33
CA ALA A 39 -14.32 8.15 -13.00
C ALA A 39 -13.98 9.42 -12.21
N ALA A 40 -14.31 9.48 -10.92
CA ALA A 40 -14.04 10.65 -10.07
C ALA A 40 -12.54 10.98 -9.96
N ARG A 41 -11.68 9.95 -9.91
CA ARG A 41 -10.22 10.11 -9.86
C ARG A 41 -9.67 10.60 -11.19
N SER A 42 -10.15 10.05 -12.31
CA SER A 42 -9.77 10.49 -13.67
C SER A 42 -10.25 11.91 -13.98
N ALA A 43 -11.40 12.31 -13.43
CA ALA A 43 -11.95 13.64 -13.55
C ALA A 43 -11.29 14.67 -12.62
N GLY A 44 -10.31 14.26 -11.79
CA GLY A 44 -9.62 15.14 -10.86
C GLY A 44 -10.51 15.69 -9.74
N GLN A 45 -11.63 15.01 -9.43
CA GLN A 45 -12.54 15.43 -8.36
C GLN A 45 -12.07 14.94 -6.98
N ILE A 46 -11.35 13.82 -6.96
CA ILE A 46 -10.87 13.16 -5.73
C ILE A 46 -9.42 12.74 -5.87
N GLY A 47 -8.69 12.71 -4.74
CA GLY A 47 -7.29 12.33 -4.66
C GLY A 47 -6.99 11.47 -3.43
N GLU A 48 -5.82 10.82 -3.43
CA GLU A 48 -5.31 10.10 -2.27
C GLU A 48 -4.56 11.07 -1.36
N GLN A 49 -4.78 10.96 -0.05
CA GLN A 49 -4.08 11.72 0.96
C GLN A 49 -2.90 10.92 1.54
N PRO A 50 -1.89 11.58 2.12
CA PRO A 50 -0.74 10.91 2.74
C PRO A 50 -1.11 9.98 3.91
N ASP A 51 -2.28 10.19 4.51
CA ASP A 51 -2.82 9.37 5.60
C ASP A 51 -3.53 8.08 5.10
N GLY A 52 -3.57 7.87 3.78
CA GLY A 52 -4.18 6.69 3.17
C GLY A 52 -5.71 6.78 2.98
N TYR A 53 -6.31 7.96 3.13
CA TYR A 53 -7.74 8.21 2.83
C TYR A 53 -7.93 9.01 1.54
N LEU A 54 -9.18 9.05 1.05
CA LEU A 54 -9.57 9.89 -0.08
C LEU A 54 -9.94 11.29 0.38
N GLY A 55 -9.45 12.29 -0.34
CA GLY A 55 -9.81 13.70 -0.22
C GLY A 55 -10.46 14.25 -1.49
N PHE A 56 -11.06 15.44 -1.37
CA PHE A 56 -11.64 16.16 -2.50
C PHE A 56 -10.62 17.13 -3.08
N ALA A 57 -10.42 17.10 -4.40
CA ALA A 57 -9.55 18.03 -5.10
C ALA A 57 -10.31 19.28 -5.60
N THR A 58 -11.63 19.18 -5.73
CA THR A 58 -12.55 20.28 -6.06
C THR A 58 -13.73 20.30 -5.08
N THR A 59 -14.57 21.33 -5.14
CA THR A 59 -15.83 21.33 -4.37
C THR A 59 -16.69 20.13 -4.79
N PRO A 60 -17.04 19.22 -3.86
CA PRO A 60 -17.69 17.96 -4.21
C PRO A 60 -19.20 18.12 -4.38
N THR A 61 -19.76 17.41 -5.35
CA THR A 61 -21.21 17.17 -5.42
C THR A 61 -21.66 16.23 -4.29
N PRO A 62 -22.95 16.17 -3.96
CA PRO A 62 -23.46 15.22 -2.96
C PRO A 62 -23.11 13.76 -3.27
N ALA A 63 -23.13 13.37 -4.55
CA ALA A 63 -22.78 12.02 -4.98
C ALA A 63 -21.30 11.68 -4.73
N ILE A 64 -20.38 12.60 -5.07
CA ILE A 64 -18.94 12.41 -4.84
C ILE A 64 -18.64 12.36 -3.33
N ARG A 65 -19.35 13.17 -2.54
CA ARG A 65 -19.22 13.14 -1.08
C ARG A 65 -19.61 11.77 -0.50
N ALA A 66 -20.76 11.25 -0.91
CA ALA A 66 -21.24 9.93 -0.47
C ALA A 66 -20.25 8.82 -0.86
N LEU A 67 -19.76 8.85 -2.10
CA LEU A 67 -18.76 7.90 -2.60
C LEU A 67 -17.48 7.91 -1.76
N VAL A 68 -16.89 9.09 -1.53
CA VAL A 68 -15.65 9.23 -0.74
C VAL A 68 -15.87 8.77 0.71
N GLN A 69 -17.02 9.11 1.30
CA GLN A 69 -17.35 8.70 2.66
C GLN A 69 -17.43 7.17 2.78
N ASP A 70 -18.16 6.51 1.89
CA ASP A 70 -18.29 5.05 1.87
C ASP A 70 -16.92 4.35 1.73
N LEU A 71 -16.09 4.81 0.80
CA LEU A 71 -14.75 4.26 0.59
C LEU A 71 -13.83 4.47 1.80
N ASN A 72 -13.88 5.65 2.42
CA ASN A 72 -13.08 5.92 3.62
C ASN A 72 -13.53 5.09 4.83
N ILE A 73 -14.82 4.80 4.96
CA ILE A 73 -15.33 3.87 5.99
C ILE A 73 -14.78 2.45 5.76
N LYS A 74 -14.82 1.97 4.51
CA LYS A 74 -14.26 0.65 4.15
C LYS A 74 -12.75 0.56 4.44
N ARG A 75 -12.00 1.63 4.14
CA ARG A 75 -10.57 1.73 4.46
C ARG A 75 -10.32 1.72 5.97
N LYS A 76 -11.10 2.47 6.76
CA LYS A 76 -11.02 2.44 8.23
C LYS A 76 -11.17 1.01 8.75
N ALA A 77 -12.20 0.29 8.29
CA ALA A 77 -12.44 -1.10 8.70
C ALA A 77 -11.26 -2.03 8.37
N ALA A 78 -10.70 -1.90 7.16
CA ALA A 78 -9.54 -2.68 6.74
C ALA A 78 -8.29 -2.37 7.60
N TYR A 79 -8.03 -1.10 7.89
CA TYR A 79 -6.91 -0.69 8.74
C TYR A 79 -7.08 -1.15 10.19
N THR A 80 -8.30 -1.08 10.74
CA THR A 80 -8.57 -1.59 12.09
C THR A 80 -8.41 -3.10 12.17
N ALA A 81 -8.84 -3.85 11.16
CA ALA A 81 -8.67 -5.31 11.12
C ALA A 81 -7.20 -5.72 11.02
N SER A 82 -6.42 -4.98 10.21
CA SER A 82 -4.98 -5.23 10.04
C SER A 82 -4.19 -4.95 11.33
N ALA A 83 -4.56 -3.91 12.07
CA ALA A 83 -3.91 -3.55 13.33
C ALA A 83 -4.14 -4.56 14.46
N GLN A 84 -5.25 -5.31 14.45
CA GLN A 84 -5.52 -6.37 15.44
C GLN A 84 -4.80 -7.69 15.15
N SER A 85 -4.22 -7.83 13.96
CA SER A 85 -3.57 -9.08 13.51
C SER A 85 -2.05 -9.06 13.68
N THR A 86 -1.51 -8.08 14.41
CA THR A 86 -0.06 -7.92 14.70
C THR A 86 0.18 -8.06 16.20
#